data_AF-A0A0L8HWN4-F1
#
_entry.id   AF-A0A0L8HWN4-F1
#
_cell.length_a   1.000
_cell.length_b   1.000
_cell.length_c   1.000
_cell.angle_alpha   90.00
_cell.angle_beta   90.00
_cell.angle_gamma   90.00
#
_symmetry.space_group_name_H-M   'P 1'
#
loop_
_entity.id
_entity.type
_entity.pdbx_description
1 polymer ?
#
loop_
_entity_poly.entity_id
_entity_poly.type
_entity_poly.pdbx_seq_one_letter_code
_entity_poly.pdbx_strand_id
1 'polypeptide(L)'
;MLRLIHWLFLICVGLGVRAGPPYYYRTPIECGLPKDGGSCTLPSSLRWYFDTKSRTCKTFQFTCGGNGNNFRSYDECIGVCTNICFLPIGYGTGWQSINRYYFNKKEIKCKPFKYTGVGGNSNNFPSIGKCQNTCMSVCKLPSEVGTCRGYFPRFYYNYKRRRCMRFIYGGCGGNRNNFHTIRDCNKTCRNFRR
;
A
#
# COMPACT_ATOMS: atom_id res chain seq x y z
N MET A 1 2.66 -38.60 46.99
CA MET A 1 3.73 -39.26 46.20
C MET A 1 3.69 -38.66 44.80
N LEU A 2 4.41 -37.59 44.44
CA LEU A 2 5.86 -37.46 44.23
C LEU A 2 6.54 -38.66 43.56
N ARG A 3 6.79 -38.54 42.24
CA ARG A 3 8.11 -38.47 41.55
C ARG A 3 7.84 -38.41 40.03
N LEU A 4 8.15 -37.32 39.32
CA LEU A 4 9.46 -36.85 38.82
C LEU A 4 10.16 -37.85 37.89
N ILE A 5 10.29 -37.46 36.61
CA ILE A 5 11.47 -37.45 35.71
C ILE A 5 10.93 -37.06 34.31
N HIS A 6 11.05 -35.82 33.81
CA HIS A 6 12.22 -35.12 33.27
C HIS A 6 12.77 -35.72 31.97
N TRP A 7 12.26 -35.25 30.83
CA TRP A 7 13.02 -35.14 29.58
C TRP A 7 12.83 -33.73 29.02
N LEU A 8 13.76 -32.86 29.39
CA LEU A 8 14.13 -31.67 28.63
C LEU A 8 14.62 -32.12 27.25
N PHE A 9 14.00 -31.63 26.18
CA PHE A 9 14.77 -31.12 25.05
C PHE A 9 14.13 -29.85 24.54
N LEU A 10 14.84 -28.75 24.83
CA LEU A 10 14.79 -27.51 24.10
C LEU A 10 14.86 -27.79 22.59
N ILE A 11 13.97 -27.15 21.82
CA ILE A 11 14.27 -26.20 20.74
C ILE A 11 12.95 -25.95 20.01
N CYS A 12 12.31 -24.83 20.32
CA CYS A 12 11.57 -24.07 19.31
C CYS A 12 11.89 -22.60 19.57
N VAL A 13 13.13 -22.27 19.21
CA VAL A 13 13.60 -20.90 19.06
C VAL A 13 12.58 -20.17 18.19
N GLY A 14 12.14 -19.02 18.67
CA GLY A 14 11.01 -18.30 18.12
C GLY A 14 11.06 -18.17 16.60
N LEU A 15 9.98 -18.61 15.96
CA LEU A 15 9.53 -18.01 14.72
C LEU A 15 9.03 -16.61 15.07
N GLY A 16 10.01 -15.72 15.34
CA GLY A 16 9.81 -14.30 15.20
C GLY A 16 9.31 -14.09 13.79
N VAL A 17 8.02 -13.82 13.67
CA VAL A 17 7.44 -13.22 12.48
C VAL A 17 8.31 -11.99 12.23
N ARG A 18 9.23 -12.08 11.26
CA ARG A 18 10.02 -10.94 10.85
C ARG A 18 9.00 -9.97 10.30
N ALA A 19 8.56 -9.02 11.13
CA ALA A 19 7.96 -7.80 10.65
C ALA A 19 8.99 -7.19 9.70
N GLY A 20 8.77 -7.42 8.40
CA GLY A 20 9.59 -6.86 7.34
C GLY A 20 9.68 -5.35 7.52
N PRO A 21 10.73 -4.71 6.98
CA PRO A 21 10.83 -3.25 6.97
C PRO A 21 9.54 -2.65 6.39
N PRO A 22 9.11 -1.46 6.85
CA PRO A 22 7.82 -0.86 6.48
C PRO A 22 7.77 -0.73 4.96
N TYR A 23 6.94 -1.58 4.38
CA TYR A 23 6.93 -1.98 3.00
C TYR A 23 6.84 -0.77 2.06
N TYR A 24 7.88 -0.59 1.23
CA TYR A 24 7.64 -0.23 -0.17
C TYR A 24 6.62 -1.24 -0.70
N TYR A 25 5.60 -0.80 -1.44
CA TYR A 25 4.71 -1.69 -2.18
C TYR A 25 5.55 -2.83 -2.76
N ARG A 26 5.42 -4.04 -2.20
CA ARG A 26 6.10 -5.18 -2.77
C ARG A 26 5.36 -5.38 -4.08
N THR A 27 6.03 -5.06 -5.19
CA THR A 27 5.48 -5.25 -6.53
C THR A 27 4.91 -6.66 -6.58
N PRO A 28 3.63 -6.84 -6.96
CA PRO A 28 3.03 -8.17 -7.04
C PRO A 28 3.89 -9.11 -7.88
N ILE A 29 3.91 -10.39 -7.54
CA ILE A 29 4.84 -11.37 -8.13
C ILE A 29 4.62 -11.45 -9.64
N GLU A 30 3.36 -11.39 -10.07
CA GLU A 30 2.95 -11.33 -11.46
C GLU A 30 3.65 -10.22 -12.26
N CYS A 31 3.90 -9.05 -11.66
CA CYS A 31 4.56 -7.94 -12.32
C CYS A 31 6.05 -8.20 -12.64
N GLY A 32 6.65 -9.21 -12.00
CA GLY A 32 8.02 -9.64 -12.28
C GLY A 32 8.12 -10.72 -13.36
N LEU A 33 7.00 -11.32 -13.78
CA LEU A 33 6.98 -12.40 -14.77
C LEU A 33 7.21 -11.85 -16.19
N PRO A 34 7.78 -12.63 -17.13
CA PRO A 34 7.89 -12.21 -18.52
C PRO A 34 6.51 -12.14 -19.19
N LYS A 35 6.39 -11.37 -20.29
CA LYS A 35 5.23 -11.53 -21.17
C LYS A 35 5.18 -12.97 -21.71
N ASP A 36 4.00 -13.56 -21.72
CA ASP A 36 3.80 -14.93 -22.16
C ASP A 36 2.55 -15.02 -23.03
N GLY A 37 2.77 -15.10 -24.34
CA GLY A 37 1.71 -15.12 -25.35
C GLY A 37 0.97 -16.45 -25.44
N GLY A 38 1.45 -17.51 -24.79
CA GLY A 38 0.93 -18.85 -24.96
C GLY A 38 1.28 -19.49 -26.30
N SER A 39 0.80 -20.71 -26.53
CA SER A 39 1.08 -21.51 -27.73
C SER A 39 -0.19 -22.12 -28.37
N CYS A 40 -1.38 -21.63 -28.04
CA CYS A 40 -2.60 -22.10 -28.69
C CYS A 40 -2.76 -21.51 -30.09
N THR A 41 -3.39 -22.26 -30.98
CA THR A 41 -3.78 -21.82 -32.35
C THR A 41 -5.04 -20.95 -32.38
N LEU A 42 -5.46 -20.43 -31.22
CA LEU A 42 -6.61 -19.54 -31.10
C LEU A 42 -6.25 -18.13 -31.62
N PRO A 43 -7.25 -17.34 -32.08
CA PRO A 43 -7.04 -15.94 -32.41
C PRO A 43 -6.41 -15.19 -31.25
N SER A 44 -5.33 -14.45 -31.53
CA SER A 44 -4.64 -13.67 -30.50
C SER A 44 -5.46 -12.46 -30.09
N SER A 45 -5.55 -12.21 -28.79
CA SER A 45 -6.10 -10.97 -28.23
C SER A 45 -4.97 -10.04 -27.78
N LEU A 46 -5.15 -8.74 -27.98
CA LEU A 46 -4.21 -7.75 -27.46
C LEU A 46 -4.40 -7.60 -25.94
N ARG A 47 -3.32 -7.81 -25.18
CA ARG A 47 -3.28 -7.71 -23.72
C ARG A 47 -2.17 -6.78 -23.27
N TRP A 48 -2.17 -6.40 -22.00
CA TRP A 48 -1.14 -5.58 -21.37
C TRP A 48 -0.28 -6.41 -20.42
N TYR A 49 1.02 -6.16 -20.38
CA TYR A 49 1.95 -6.71 -19.39
C TYR A 49 2.83 -5.59 -18.85
N PHE A 50 3.32 -5.73 -17.62
CA PHE A 50 4.30 -4.83 -17.03
C PHE A 50 5.71 -5.20 -17.47
N ASP A 51 6.36 -4.31 -18.22
CA ASP A 51 7.77 -4.44 -18.57
C ASP A 51 8.63 -3.86 -17.45
N THR A 52 9.36 -4.74 -16.76
CA THR A 52 10.25 -4.37 -15.65
C THR A 52 11.44 -3.53 -16.11
N LYS A 53 11.85 -3.63 -17.39
CA LYS A 53 12.97 -2.86 -17.93
C LYS A 53 12.61 -1.38 -18.07
N SER A 54 11.50 -1.08 -18.74
CA SER A 54 11.01 0.29 -18.86
C SER A 54 10.18 0.76 -17.66
N ARG A 55 9.79 -0.16 -16.77
CA ARG A 55 8.84 0.07 -15.66
C ARG A 55 7.50 0.64 -16.14
N THR A 56 7.01 0.14 -17.27
CA THR A 56 5.74 0.59 -17.88
C THR A 56 4.93 -0.59 -18.38
N CYS A 57 3.62 -0.39 -18.48
CA CYS A 57 2.73 -1.37 -19.09
C CYS A 57 2.78 -1.25 -20.62
N LYS A 58 2.99 -2.37 -21.30
CA LYS A 58 3.09 -2.49 -22.77
C LYS A 58 2.13 -3.57 -23.27
N THR A 59 1.80 -3.51 -24.54
CA THR A 59 0.91 -4.52 -25.14
C THR A 59 1.67 -5.76 -25.61
N PHE A 60 0.99 -6.90 -25.66
CA PHE A 60 1.46 -8.13 -26.28
C PHE A 60 0.29 -8.96 -26.83
N GLN A 61 0.58 -9.86 -27.76
CA GLN A 61 -0.40 -10.81 -28.30
C GLN A 61 -0.52 -12.01 -27.35
N PHE A 62 -1.74 -12.35 -26.95
CA PHE A 62 -2.04 -13.44 -26.03
C PHE A 62 -3.06 -14.42 -26.61
N THR A 63 -2.77 -15.70 -26.45
CA THR A 63 -3.65 -16.82 -26.80
C THR A 63 -4.20 -17.50 -25.53
N CYS A 64 -3.50 -18.51 -24.99
CA CYS A 64 -3.92 -19.33 -23.84
C CYS A 64 -2.74 -19.67 -22.92
N GLY A 65 -2.99 -20.21 -21.73
CA GLY A 65 -1.98 -20.88 -20.90
C GLY A 65 -0.91 -20.01 -20.22
N GLY A 66 -0.72 -18.76 -20.66
CA GLY A 66 0.32 -17.85 -20.16
C GLY A 66 0.23 -17.49 -18.67
N ASN A 67 0.97 -16.48 -18.23
CA ASN A 67 1.12 -16.17 -16.80
C ASN A 67 0.34 -14.92 -16.33
N GLY A 68 0.48 -14.60 -15.04
CA GLY A 68 -0.24 -13.50 -14.37
C GLY A 68 0.15 -12.09 -14.82
N ASN A 69 1.24 -11.89 -15.57
CA ASN A 69 1.58 -10.60 -16.18
C ASN A 69 0.75 -10.34 -17.45
N ASN A 70 -0.57 -10.41 -17.30
CA ASN A 70 -1.53 -10.37 -18.40
C ASN A 70 -2.80 -9.66 -17.94
N PHE A 71 -2.93 -8.41 -18.38
CA PHE A 71 -3.99 -7.51 -17.98
C PHE A 71 -4.86 -7.13 -19.19
N ARG A 72 -6.15 -6.90 -18.95
CA ARG A 72 -7.12 -6.54 -19.99
C ARG A 72 -6.95 -5.10 -20.46
N SER A 73 -6.43 -4.22 -19.60
CA SER A 73 -6.23 -2.81 -19.91
C SER A 73 -4.93 -2.26 -19.33
N TYR A 74 -4.50 -1.11 -19.86
CA TYR A 74 -3.38 -0.34 -19.32
C TYR A 74 -3.61 0.02 -17.85
N ASP A 75 -4.83 0.46 -17.51
CA ASP A 75 -5.20 0.87 -16.15
C ASP A 75 -5.14 -0.28 -15.13
N GLU A 76 -5.54 -1.49 -15.55
CA GLU A 76 -5.42 -2.69 -14.73
C GLU A 76 -3.93 -3.02 -14.47
N CYS A 77 -3.11 -3.00 -15.52
CA CYS A 77 -1.68 -3.26 -15.40
C CYS A 77 -0.97 -2.24 -14.50
N ILE A 78 -1.21 -0.94 -14.68
CA ILE A 78 -0.57 0.08 -13.83
C ILE A 78 -1.13 0.04 -12.40
N GLY A 79 -2.41 -0.29 -12.23
CA GLY A 79 -3.04 -0.43 -10.92
C GLY A 79 -2.40 -1.53 -10.06
N VAL A 80 -1.96 -2.60 -10.71
CA VAL A 80 -1.31 -3.75 -10.06
C VAL A 80 0.20 -3.54 -9.96
N CYS A 81 0.85 -3.13 -11.04
CA CYS A 81 2.30 -3.20 -11.17
C CYS A 81 3.06 -1.88 -11.01
N THR A 82 2.35 -0.75 -10.90
CA THR A 82 2.96 0.54 -10.58
C THR A 82 2.51 1.04 -9.22
N ASN A 83 3.23 2.04 -8.69
CA ASN A 83 2.77 2.74 -7.52
C ASN A 83 1.60 3.65 -7.91
N ILE A 84 0.37 3.21 -7.63
CA ILE A 84 -0.88 3.93 -7.91
C ILE A 84 -0.85 5.38 -7.42
N CYS A 85 -0.10 5.67 -6.35
CA CYS A 85 -0.01 6.99 -5.76
C CYS A 85 0.73 7.98 -6.67
N PHE A 86 1.53 7.50 -7.62
CA PHE A 86 2.32 8.37 -8.51
C PHE A 86 1.71 8.53 -9.91
N LEU A 87 0.54 7.93 -10.14
CA LEU A 87 -0.26 8.14 -11.36
C LEU A 87 -0.80 9.58 -11.41
N PRO A 88 -1.04 10.13 -12.61
CA PRO A 88 -1.67 11.44 -12.78
C PRO A 88 -3.11 11.45 -12.25
N ILE A 89 -3.73 12.64 -12.16
CA ILE A 89 -5.14 12.75 -11.78
C ILE A 89 -6.00 12.17 -12.90
N GLY A 90 -6.77 11.13 -12.60
CA GLY A 90 -7.76 10.56 -13.52
C GLY A 90 -9.14 11.15 -13.27
N TYR A 91 -9.46 12.30 -13.88
CA TYR A 91 -10.79 12.92 -13.75
C TYR A 91 -11.93 11.99 -14.20
N GLY A 92 -11.65 11.10 -15.17
CA GLY A 92 -12.63 10.21 -15.78
C GLY A 92 -13.36 10.88 -16.95
N THR A 93 -14.30 10.16 -17.55
CA THR A 93 -15.05 10.56 -18.75
C THR A 93 -16.58 10.55 -18.56
N GLY A 94 -17.06 10.34 -17.33
CA GLY A 94 -18.48 10.37 -17.01
C GLY A 94 -19.03 11.79 -16.80
N TRP A 95 -20.20 11.87 -16.17
CA TRP A 95 -20.94 13.13 -15.96
C TRP A 95 -21.18 13.46 -14.48
N GLN A 96 -20.75 12.60 -13.56
CA GLN A 96 -20.92 12.85 -12.12
C GLN A 96 -19.89 13.87 -11.61
N SER A 97 -20.06 14.34 -10.38
CA SER A 97 -19.09 15.22 -9.71
C SER A 97 -18.81 14.71 -8.30
N ILE A 98 -18.16 13.56 -8.23
CA ILE A 98 -17.93 12.82 -6.98
C ILE A 98 -16.66 13.37 -6.31
N ASN A 99 -16.77 13.77 -5.04
CA ASN A 99 -15.60 14.14 -4.24
C ASN A 99 -14.72 12.91 -4.00
N ARG A 100 -13.48 12.96 -4.46
CA ARG A 100 -12.46 11.92 -4.27
C ARG A 100 -11.13 12.56 -3.88
N TYR A 101 -10.16 11.75 -3.50
CA TYR A 101 -8.82 12.19 -3.12
C TYR A 101 -7.78 11.51 -4.00
N TYR A 102 -6.73 12.24 -4.38
CA TYR A 102 -5.57 11.68 -5.07
C TYR A 102 -4.30 12.04 -4.29
N PHE A 103 -3.25 11.25 -4.44
CA PHE A 103 -1.93 11.56 -3.93
C PHE A 103 -1.17 12.46 -4.91
N ASN A 104 -0.85 13.67 -4.45
CA ASN A 104 0.01 14.61 -5.15
C ASN A 104 1.47 14.32 -4.80
N LYS A 105 2.22 13.75 -5.76
CA LYS A 105 3.64 13.40 -5.57
C LYS A 105 4.58 14.60 -5.41
N LYS A 106 4.22 15.78 -5.95
CA LYS A 106 5.04 17.00 -5.84
C LYS A 106 4.98 17.58 -4.43
N GLU A 107 3.78 17.59 -3.84
CA GLU A 107 3.54 18.10 -2.49
C GLU A 107 3.66 17.02 -1.40
N ILE A 108 3.70 15.74 -1.78
CA ILE A 108 3.66 14.58 -0.86
C ILE A 108 2.42 14.66 0.05
N LYS A 109 1.26 14.96 -0.56
CA LYS A 109 -0.02 15.17 0.15
C LYS A 109 -1.18 14.56 -0.63
N CYS A 110 -2.16 14.06 0.11
CA CYS A 110 -3.46 13.71 -0.45
C CYS A 110 -4.31 14.98 -0.60
N LYS A 111 -4.82 15.24 -1.81
CA LYS A 111 -5.64 16.43 -2.14
C LYS A 111 -6.97 16.00 -2.75
N PRO A 112 -8.06 16.76 -2.53
CA PRO A 112 -9.35 16.45 -3.14
C PRO A 112 -9.34 16.74 -4.64
N PHE A 113 -10.16 16.02 -5.40
CA PHE A 113 -10.51 16.31 -6.79
C PHE A 113 -11.94 15.83 -7.10
N LYS A 114 -12.49 16.27 -8.23
CA LYS A 114 -13.80 15.86 -8.73
C LYS A 114 -13.64 14.72 -9.73
N TYR A 115 -14.19 13.55 -9.39
CA TYR A 115 -14.21 12.38 -10.26
C TYR A 115 -15.56 12.26 -10.96
N THR A 116 -15.53 11.96 -12.25
CA THR A 116 -16.73 11.95 -13.08
C THR A 116 -17.54 10.65 -13.05
N GLY A 117 -17.09 9.67 -12.25
CA GLY A 117 -17.80 8.42 -11.99
C GLY A 117 -17.47 7.28 -12.97
N VAL A 118 -16.86 7.57 -14.11
CA VAL A 118 -16.50 6.58 -15.14
C VAL A 118 -15.06 6.79 -15.59
N GLY A 119 -14.30 5.70 -15.78
CA GLY A 119 -12.91 5.75 -16.22
C GLY A 119 -11.95 6.30 -15.16
N GLY A 120 -10.88 6.99 -15.59
CA GLY A 120 -9.84 7.48 -14.70
C GLY A 120 -8.85 6.38 -14.29
N ASN A 121 -8.10 6.59 -13.21
CA ASN A 121 -7.09 5.64 -12.74
C ASN A 121 -7.14 5.45 -11.21
N SER A 122 -6.29 4.56 -10.69
CA SER A 122 -6.30 4.15 -9.28
C SER A 122 -5.74 5.17 -8.28
N ASN A 123 -5.23 6.34 -8.72
CA ASN A 123 -4.94 7.46 -7.82
C ASN A 123 -6.23 8.21 -7.44
N ASN A 124 -7.24 7.44 -7.02
CA ASN A 124 -8.60 7.88 -6.77
C ASN A 124 -9.13 7.15 -5.52
N PHE A 125 -9.16 7.87 -4.40
CA PHE A 125 -9.52 7.34 -3.10
C PHE A 125 -10.83 7.93 -2.59
N PRO A 126 -11.68 7.14 -1.92
CA PRO A 126 -12.97 7.61 -1.39
C PRO A 126 -12.82 8.57 -0.20
N SER A 127 -11.68 8.57 0.50
CA SER A 127 -11.44 9.42 1.66
C SER A 127 -9.97 9.81 1.78
N ILE A 128 -9.71 10.92 2.47
CA ILE A 128 -8.35 11.38 2.78
C ILE A 128 -7.57 10.32 3.55
N GLY A 129 -8.18 9.70 4.56
CA GLY A 129 -7.53 8.66 5.37
C GLY A 129 -7.17 7.42 4.54
N LYS A 130 -8.02 7.02 3.58
CA LYS A 130 -7.67 5.91 2.66
C LYS A 130 -6.49 6.29 1.77
N CYS A 131 -6.49 7.49 1.18
CA CYS A 131 -5.36 7.96 0.37
C CYS A 131 -4.06 7.99 1.19
N GLN A 132 -4.10 8.62 2.37
CA GLN A 132 -2.95 8.78 3.24
C GLN A 132 -2.38 7.43 3.69
N ASN A 133 -3.23 6.54 4.20
CA ASN A 133 -2.81 5.20 4.59
C ASN A 133 -2.25 4.39 3.43
N THR A 134 -2.69 4.64 2.20
CA THR A 134 -2.25 3.92 1.00
C THR A 134 -0.94 4.50 0.45
N CYS A 135 -0.78 5.83 0.47
CA CYS A 135 0.26 6.51 -0.32
C CYS A 135 1.35 7.22 0.48
N MET A 136 1.15 7.42 1.78
CA MET A 136 2.12 8.09 2.64
C MET A 136 2.87 7.07 3.50
N SER A 137 4.16 7.33 3.71
CA SER A 137 4.91 6.67 4.78
C SER A 137 4.19 6.90 6.11
N VAL A 138 4.07 5.84 6.92
CA VAL A 138 3.51 5.92 8.27
C VAL A 138 4.12 7.07 9.07
N CYS A 139 5.42 7.29 8.92
CA CYS A 139 6.16 8.31 9.65
C CYS A 139 5.98 9.75 9.10
N LYS A 140 5.22 9.92 8.02
CA LYS A 140 4.84 11.24 7.46
C LYS A 140 3.36 11.55 7.64
N LEU A 141 2.57 10.57 8.11
CA LEU A 141 1.17 10.78 8.42
C LEU A 141 1.00 11.71 9.64
N PRO A 142 -0.08 12.49 9.73
CA PRO A 142 -0.43 13.21 10.95
C PRO A 142 -0.84 12.24 12.06
N SER A 143 -0.81 12.66 13.32
CA SER A 143 -1.52 11.94 14.39
C SER A 143 -3.02 12.16 14.23
N GLU A 144 -3.82 11.10 14.32
CA GLU A 144 -5.28 11.20 14.26
C GLU A 144 -5.93 10.59 15.51
N VAL A 145 -6.67 11.42 16.23
CA VAL A 145 -7.47 10.99 17.40
C VAL A 145 -8.55 10.00 16.98
N GLY A 146 -9.08 10.11 15.76
CA GLY A 146 -10.20 9.30 15.29
C GLY A 146 -11.56 9.88 15.71
N THR A 147 -12.63 9.15 15.43
CA THR A 147 -14.02 9.63 15.64
C THR A 147 -14.62 9.23 16.99
N CYS A 148 -14.04 8.20 17.63
CA CYS A 148 -14.46 7.78 18.97
C CYS A 148 -13.87 8.67 20.07
N ARG A 149 -14.48 8.63 21.26
CA ARG A 149 -14.14 9.50 22.42
C ARG A 149 -13.46 8.75 23.57
N GLY A 150 -12.85 7.60 23.29
CA GLY A 150 -12.08 6.86 24.29
C GLY A 150 -10.75 7.54 24.63
N TYR A 151 -10.10 7.05 25.69
CA TYR A 151 -8.82 7.56 26.16
C TYR A 151 -7.76 6.45 26.05
N PHE A 152 -7.09 6.37 24.90
CA PHE A 152 -6.02 5.41 24.68
C PHE A 152 -4.70 6.15 24.45
N PRO A 153 -3.79 6.20 25.45
CA PRO A 153 -2.45 6.73 25.26
C PRO A 153 -1.70 5.94 24.19
N ARG A 154 -1.21 6.65 23.17
CA ARG A 154 -0.48 6.09 22.02
C ARG A 154 0.71 6.97 21.70
N PHE A 155 1.55 6.50 20.79
CA PHE A 155 2.68 7.24 20.24
C PHE A 155 2.50 7.45 18.75
N TYR A 156 2.95 8.59 18.25
CA TYR A 156 3.04 8.86 16.82
C TYR A 156 4.40 9.49 16.51
N TYR A 157 4.86 9.35 15.28
CA TYR A 157 6.06 10.03 14.82
C TYR A 157 5.72 11.44 14.34
N ASN A 158 6.30 12.45 15.00
CA ASN A 158 6.21 13.83 14.54
C ASN A 158 7.34 14.13 13.55
N TYR A 159 7.01 14.14 12.26
CA TYR A 159 8.00 14.36 11.19
C TYR A 159 8.73 15.69 11.31
N LYS A 160 8.03 16.77 11.69
CA LYS A 160 8.62 18.12 11.83
C LYS A 160 9.64 18.16 12.97
N ARG A 161 9.33 17.50 14.10
CA ARG A 161 10.19 17.43 15.29
C ARG A 161 11.17 16.25 15.26
N ARG A 162 11.12 15.42 14.22
CA ARG A 162 11.94 14.22 14.03
C ARG A 162 11.98 13.28 15.25
N ARG A 163 10.86 13.14 15.96
CA ARG A 163 10.76 12.30 17.16
C ARG A 163 9.38 11.70 17.37
N CYS A 164 9.35 10.54 18.04
CA CYS A 164 8.12 9.95 18.55
C CYS A 164 7.58 10.76 19.72
N MET A 165 6.29 11.06 19.70
CA MET A 165 5.58 11.84 20.71
C MET A 165 4.32 11.08 21.15
N ARG A 166 3.87 11.32 22.38
CA ARG A 166 2.59 10.78 22.88
C ARG A 166 1.41 11.56 22.31
N PHE A 167 0.28 10.89 22.14
CA PHE A 167 -1.03 11.49 21.88
C PHE A 167 -2.13 10.59 22.44
N ILE A 168 -3.37 11.10 22.49
CA ILE A 168 -4.54 10.32 22.89
C ILE A 168 -5.30 9.88 21.64
N TYR A 169 -5.47 8.58 21.47
CA TYR A 169 -6.31 7.98 20.45
C TYR A 169 -7.70 7.71 21.02
N GLY A 170 -8.72 8.02 20.25
CA GLY A 170 -10.14 7.89 20.59
C GLY A 170 -10.67 6.45 20.57
N GLY A 171 -9.92 5.50 20.00
CA GLY A 171 -10.26 4.08 19.99
C GLY A 171 -10.83 3.53 18.68
N CYS A 172 -11.22 4.39 17.73
CA CYS A 172 -11.65 3.96 16.40
C CYS A 172 -11.27 4.97 15.31
N GLY A 173 -11.19 4.50 14.06
CA GLY A 173 -10.73 5.31 12.93
C GLY A 173 -9.23 5.65 13.02
N GLY A 174 -8.86 6.84 12.56
CA GLY A 174 -7.47 7.28 12.56
C GLY A 174 -6.63 6.67 11.43
N ASN A 175 -5.31 6.77 11.58
CA ASN A 175 -4.35 6.28 10.59
C ASN A 175 -3.22 5.46 11.23
N ARG A 176 -2.32 4.94 10.39
CA ARG A 176 -1.24 4.02 10.84
C ARG A 176 -0.15 4.67 11.70
N ASN A 177 -0.08 6.01 11.80
CA ASN A 177 0.87 6.68 12.70
C ASN A 177 0.35 6.69 14.14
N ASN A 178 0.15 5.48 14.65
CA ASN A 178 -0.46 5.19 15.93
C ASN A 178 0.17 3.90 16.45
N PHE A 179 1.10 4.04 17.39
CA PHE A 179 1.90 2.98 17.96
C PHE A 179 1.55 2.80 19.45
N HIS A 180 1.51 1.55 19.91
CA HIS A 180 1.29 1.25 21.32
C HIS A 180 2.47 1.65 22.19
N THR A 181 3.70 1.49 21.69
CA THR A 181 4.92 1.81 22.44
C THR A 181 5.83 2.79 21.71
N ILE A 182 6.63 3.53 22.48
CA ILE A 182 7.66 4.41 21.93
C ILE A 182 8.74 3.63 21.17
N ARG A 183 9.00 2.37 21.55
CA ARG A 183 9.96 1.49 20.90
C ARG A 183 9.50 1.15 19.49
N ASP A 184 8.23 0.79 19.31
CA ASP A 184 7.67 0.45 17.99
C ASP A 184 7.68 1.67 17.07
N CYS A 185 7.31 2.84 17.59
CA CYS A 185 7.39 4.09 16.85
C CYS A 185 8.84 4.39 16.40
N ASN A 186 9.80 4.33 17.33
CA ASN A 186 11.21 4.62 17.03
C ASN A 186 11.82 3.61 16.06
N LYS A 187 11.47 2.33 16.19
CA LYS A 187 11.92 1.26 15.30
C LYS A 187 11.37 1.46 13.89
N THR A 188 10.07 1.74 13.78
CA THR A 188 9.39 1.94 12.49
C THR A 188 9.89 3.19 11.77
N CYS A 189 10.12 4.27 12.51
CA CYS A 189 10.47 5.58 11.95
C CYS A 189 11.95 5.94 12.08
N ARG A 190 12.81 4.95 12.34
CA ARG A 190 14.25 5.13 12.54
C ARG A 190 14.92 5.96 11.45
N ASN A 191 14.56 5.72 10.19
CA ASN A 191 15.18 6.36 9.03
C ASN A 191 14.80 7.85 8.88
N PHE A 192 13.79 8.33 9.60
CA PHE A 192 13.34 9.72 9.54
C PHE A 192 13.91 10.59 10.67
N ARG A 193 14.73 10.01 11.56
CA ARG A 193 15.36 10.71 12.69
C ARG A 193 16.68 11.41 12.33
N ARG A 194 17.17 11.21 11.11
CA ARG A 194 18.40 11.83 10.59
C ARG A 194 18.09 13.17 9.93
#